data_AF-A0A923HP30-F1
#
_entry.id   AF-A0A923HP30-F1
#
_cell.length_a   1.000
_cell.length_b   1.000
_cell.length_c   1.000
_cell.angle_alpha   90.00
_cell.angle_beta   90.00
_cell.angle_gamma   90.00
#
_symmetry.space_group_name_H-M   'P 1'
#
loop_
_entity.id
_entity.type
_entity.pdbx_description
1 polymer ?
#
loop_
_entity_poly.entity_id
_entity_poly.type
_entity_poly.pdbx_seq_one_letter_code
_entity_poly.pdbx_strand_id
1 'polypeptide(L)'
;MLTPENLIRISDLVIPYRLRAIAFGKTAISLEKKYTINEVVELNIGIQANSKYHGFLGDFTQPVVSCAILHSRCLLEFLGLALDHSAKQLNVKASNRARKESDIGIEHFFNRDGVSLQKLSPKSAVEILDRADDFNVLTQAWGKTFAAAHQRLAHSTNDELLGGEHAGEAFELAFDSIPELVLRAFYDASGKQRPNLV
;
A
#
# COMPACT_ATOMS: atom_id res chain seq x y z
N MET A 1 20.33 11.06 -9.29
CA MET A 1 20.13 12.51 -9.49
C MET A 1 18.65 12.77 -9.75
N LEU A 2 18.03 13.65 -8.98
CA LEU A 2 16.65 14.08 -9.19
C LEU A 2 16.57 14.86 -10.51
N THR A 3 15.79 14.35 -11.47
CA THR A 3 15.53 15.02 -12.76
C THR A 3 14.02 15.21 -12.93
N PRO A 4 13.58 16.22 -13.70
CA PRO A 4 12.15 16.39 -14.02
C PRO A 4 11.52 15.13 -14.63
N GLU A 5 12.25 14.45 -15.51
CA GLU A 5 11.83 13.18 -16.13
C GLU A 5 11.59 12.08 -15.10
N ASN A 6 12.46 11.96 -14.09
CA ASN A 6 12.29 10.98 -13.02
C ASN A 6 11.06 11.28 -12.17
N LEU A 7 10.77 12.55 -11.88
CA LEU A 7 9.57 12.93 -11.13
C LEU A 7 8.28 12.63 -11.90
N ILE A 8 8.27 12.91 -13.21
CA ILE A 8 7.15 12.56 -14.11
C ILE A 8 6.96 11.05 -14.15
N ARG A 9 8.04 10.26 -14.33
CA ARG A 9 7.97 8.80 -14.29
C ARG A 9 7.41 8.29 -12.97
N ILE A 10 7.81 8.86 -11.84
CA ILE A 10 7.27 8.47 -10.54
C ILE A 10 5.78 8.78 -10.45
N SER A 11 5.36 10.00 -10.80
CA SER A 11 3.96 10.41 -10.69
C SER A 11 3.05 9.68 -11.65
N ASP A 12 3.48 9.46 -12.89
CA ASP A 12 2.56 9.05 -13.97
C ASP A 12 2.61 7.54 -14.25
N LEU A 13 3.67 6.85 -13.79
CA LEU A 13 3.84 5.42 -14.02
C LEU A 13 3.97 4.63 -12.71
N VAL A 14 4.93 4.99 -11.86
CA VAL A 14 5.29 4.16 -10.70
C VAL A 14 4.23 4.20 -9.61
N ILE A 15 3.77 5.39 -9.20
CA ILE A 15 2.72 5.51 -8.18
C ILE A 15 1.41 4.86 -8.67
N PRO A 16 0.91 5.12 -9.89
CA PRO A 16 -0.27 4.43 -10.42
C PRO A 16 -0.14 2.91 -10.44
N TYR A 17 1.02 2.38 -10.84
CA TYR A 17 1.27 0.94 -10.81
C TYR A 17 1.16 0.37 -9.40
N ARG A 18 1.74 1.04 -8.39
CA ARG A 18 1.65 0.64 -6.99
C ARG A 18 0.21 0.67 -6.47
N LEU A 19 -0.54 1.72 -6.81
CA LEU A 19 -1.95 1.85 -6.42
C LEU A 19 -2.81 0.72 -7.02
N ARG A 20 -2.61 0.38 -8.31
CA ARG A 20 -3.29 -0.77 -8.93
C ARG A 20 -2.94 -2.09 -8.26
N ALA A 21 -1.68 -2.31 -7.90
CA ALA A 21 -1.28 -3.52 -7.19
C ALA A 21 -2.01 -3.66 -5.84
N ILE A 22 -2.23 -2.56 -5.12
CA ILE A 22 -3.01 -2.56 -3.88
C ILE A 22 -4.49 -2.84 -4.15
N ALA A 23 -5.07 -2.25 -5.20
CA ALA A 23 -6.46 -2.54 -5.60
C ALA A 23 -6.68 -4.02 -5.94
N PHE A 24 -5.71 -4.65 -6.63
CA PHE A 24 -5.72 -6.10 -6.86
C PHE A 24 -5.56 -6.89 -5.56
N GLY A 25 -4.72 -6.44 -4.62
CA GLY A 25 -4.62 -7.01 -3.28
C GLY A 25 -5.96 -7.04 -2.53
N LYS A 26 -6.72 -5.93 -2.58
CA LYS A 26 -8.06 -5.87 -2.00
C LYS A 26 -9.02 -6.87 -2.65
N THR A 27 -8.96 -6.99 -3.97
CA THR A 27 -9.75 -7.97 -4.73
C THR A 27 -9.39 -9.40 -4.32
N ALA A 28 -8.09 -9.70 -4.18
CA ALA A 28 -7.60 -11.00 -3.74
C ALA A 28 -8.11 -11.35 -2.33
N ILE A 29 -8.02 -10.45 -1.34
CA ILE A 29 -8.58 -10.69 0.00
C ILE A 29 -10.09 -10.94 -0.08
N SER A 30 -10.81 -10.18 -0.91
CA SER A 30 -12.25 -10.36 -1.09
C SER A 30 -12.60 -11.75 -1.67
N LEU A 31 -11.77 -12.30 -2.55
CA LEU A 31 -11.91 -13.66 -3.07
C LEU A 31 -11.62 -14.70 -1.99
N GLU A 32 -10.56 -14.53 -1.21
CA GLU A 32 -10.19 -15.43 -0.10
C GLU A 32 -11.25 -15.48 1.01
N LYS A 33 -12.03 -14.41 1.19
CA LYS A 33 -13.19 -14.39 2.10
C LYS A 33 -14.41 -15.13 1.55
N LYS A 34 -14.58 -15.11 0.23
CA LYS A 34 -15.76 -15.66 -0.44
C LYS A 34 -15.62 -17.15 -0.73
N TYR A 35 -14.39 -17.61 -0.95
CA TYR A 35 -14.06 -18.96 -1.39
C TYR A 35 -12.92 -19.53 -0.54
N THR A 36 -12.88 -20.85 -0.38
CA THR A 36 -11.79 -21.47 0.40
C THR A 36 -10.48 -21.40 -0.39
N ILE A 37 -9.40 -20.92 0.23
CA ILE A 37 -8.11 -20.75 -0.45
C ILE A 37 -7.52 -22.05 -1.03
N ASN A 38 -7.88 -23.19 -0.45
CA ASN A 38 -7.46 -24.53 -0.86
C ASN A 38 -8.45 -25.21 -1.81
N GLU A 39 -9.47 -24.49 -2.30
CA GLU A 39 -10.32 -24.98 -3.39
C GLU A 39 -9.62 -24.78 -4.73
N VAL A 40 -9.74 -25.79 -5.59
CA VAL A 40 -9.30 -25.70 -6.98
C VAL A 40 -10.31 -24.85 -7.75
N VAL A 41 -9.82 -23.76 -8.33
CA VAL A 41 -10.63 -22.82 -9.10
C VAL A 41 -10.20 -22.79 -10.56
N GLU A 42 -11.15 -22.49 -11.44
CA GLU A 42 -10.86 -22.11 -12.82
C GLU A 42 -10.92 -20.59 -12.93
N LEU A 43 -9.78 -19.95 -13.18
CA LEU A 43 -9.70 -18.51 -13.42
C LEU A 43 -9.58 -18.28 -14.92
N ASN A 44 -10.47 -17.47 -15.49
CA ASN A 44 -10.32 -17.01 -16.87
C ASN A 44 -9.25 -15.91 -16.90
N ILE A 45 -8.06 -16.24 -17.39
CA ILE A 45 -6.92 -15.32 -17.50
C ILE A 45 -6.72 -15.02 -18.98
N GLY A 46 -7.51 -14.12 -19.57
CA GLY A 46 -7.36 -13.88 -21.00
C GLY A 46 -8.07 -12.68 -21.60
N ILE A 47 -7.37 -12.09 -22.57
CA ILE A 47 -7.92 -11.25 -23.65
C ILE A 47 -8.58 -12.15 -24.72
N GLN A 48 -8.21 -13.44 -24.78
CA GLN A 48 -8.80 -14.47 -25.65
C GLN A 48 -9.72 -15.40 -24.84
N ALA A 49 -10.78 -15.90 -25.47
CA ALA A 49 -11.91 -16.57 -24.81
C ALA A 49 -11.59 -17.88 -24.08
N ASN A 50 -10.38 -18.45 -24.22
CA ASN A 50 -10.05 -19.80 -23.76
C ASN A 50 -8.81 -19.91 -22.87
N SER A 51 -8.23 -18.78 -22.44
CA SER A 51 -7.08 -18.81 -21.54
C SER A 51 -7.57 -18.99 -20.11
N LYS A 52 -7.34 -20.19 -19.56
CA LYS A 52 -7.79 -20.60 -18.23
C LYS A 52 -6.62 -21.04 -17.37
N TYR A 53 -6.61 -20.59 -16.13
CA TYR A 53 -5.76 -21.13 -15.07
C TYR A 53 -6.56 -22.11 -14.23
N HIS A 54 -5.93 -23.22 -13.87
CA HIS A 54 -6.51 -24.26 -13.03
C HIS A 54 -5.52 -24.57 -11.90
N GLY A 55 -5.92 -24.31 -10.67
CA GLY A 55 -5.06 -24.47 -9.49
C GLY A 55 -5.76 -24.00 -8.23
N PHE A 56 -5.08 -23.99 -7.09
CA PHE A 56 -5.67 -23.48 -5.86
C PHE A 56 -5.85 -21.97 -5.96
N LEU A 57 -6.95 -21.46 -5.37
CA LEU A 57 -7.19 -20.01 -5.33
C LEU A 57 -6.02 -19.28 -4.65
N GLY A 58 -5.49 -19.87 -3.56
CA GLY A 58 -4.36 -19.34 -2.80
C GLY A 58 -3.09 -19.15 -3.63
N ASP A 59 -2.83 -20.01 -4.62
CA ASP A 59 -1.67 -19.89 -5.51
C ASP A 59 -1.69 -18.59 -6.33
N PHE A 60 -2.89 -18.05 -6.56
CA PHE A 60 -3.08 -16.75 -7.22
C PHE A 60 -3.18 -15.60 -6.21
N THR A 61 -3.99 -15.74 -5.18
CA THR A 61 -4.33 -14.62 -4.28
C THR A 61 -3.19 -14.27 -3.32
N GLN A 62 -2.48 -15.25 -2.75
CA GLN A 62 -1.45 -14.98 -1.76
C GLN A 62 -0.23 -14.22 -2.31
N PRO A 63 0.28 -14.51 -3.52
CA PRO A 63 1.30 -13.67 -4.15
C PRO A 63 0.81 -12.25 -4.39
N VAL A 64 -0.44 -12.08 -4.85
CA VAL A 64 -1.05 -10.76 -5.11
C VAL A 64 -1.15 -9.95 -3.82
N VAL A 65 -1.63 -10.55 -2.72
CA VAL A 65 -1.68 -9.91 -1.39
C VAL A 65 -0.28 -9.53 -0.91
N SER A 66 0.70 -10.41 -1.09
CA SER A 66 2.09 -10.15 -0.70
C SER A 66 2.69 -8.97 -1.48
N CYS A 67 2.46 -8.91 -2.79
CA CYS A 67 2.86 -7.77 -3.61
C CYS A 67 2.16 -6.47 -3.19
N ALA A 68 0.86 -6.52 -2.89
CA ALA A 68 0.11 -5.37 -2.39
C ALA A 68 0.67 -4.84 -1.05
N ILE A 69 1.08 -5.72 -0.13
CA ILE A 69 1.75 -5.34 1.13
C ILE A 69 3.06 -4.58 0.86
N LEU A 70 3.89 -5.07 -0.06
CA LEU A 70 5.16 -4.40 -0.43
C LEU A 70 4.91 -3.02 -1.04
N HIS A 71 3.94 -2.91 -1.93
CA HIS A 71 3.60 -1.65 -2.58
C HIS A 71 3.01 -0.64 -1.59
N SER A 72 2.15 -1.09 -0.68
CA SER A 72 1.62 -0.29 0.43
C SER A 72 2.74 0.29 1.30
N ARG A 73 3.71 -0.53 1.71
CA ARG A 73 4.88 -0.07 2.46
C ARG A 73 5.61 1.05 1.72
N CYS A 74 5.92 0.84 0.44
CA CYS A 74 6.64 1.86 -0.32
C CYS A 74 5.85 3.17 -0.49
N LEU A 75 4.53 3.11 -0.60
CA LEU A 75 3.69 4.31 -0.68
C LEU A 75 3.66 5.05 0.67
N LEU A 76 3.57 4.33 1.79
CA LEU A 76 3.72 4.93 3.12
C LEU A 76 5.09 5.60 3.29
N GLU A 77 6.17 4.93 2.85
CA GLU A 77 7.52 5.52 2.85
C GLU A 77 7.61 6.74 1.93
N PHE A 78 6.96 6.73 0.76
CA PHE A 78 6.88 7.87 -0.15
C PHE A 78 6.23 9.09 0.53
N LEU A 79 5.13 8.86 1.26
CA LEU A 79 4.41 9.88 2.04
C LEU A 79 5.20 10.39 3.27
N GLY A 80 6.34 9.77 3.58
CA GLY A 80 7.18 10.16 4.71
C GLY A 80 6.83 9.48 6.02
N LEU A 81 6.09 8.37 6.00
CA LEU A 81 5.81 7.54 7.17
C LEU A 81 6.82 6.37 7.28
N ALA A 82 7.03 5.88 8.48
CA ALA A 82 7.91 4.75 8.78
C ALA A 82 7.36 3.92 9.94
N LEU A 83 7.78 2.65 10.04
CA LEU A 83 7.48 1.81 11.19
C LEU A 83 8.13 2.39 12.46
N ASP A 84 7.38 2.43 13.55
CA ASP A 84 7.92 2.79 14.86
C ASP A 84 8.40 1.57 15.64
N HIS A 85 9.68 1.23 15.45
CA HIS A 85 10.34 0.15 16.19
C HIS A 85 10.44 0.38 17.71
N SER A 86 10.17 1.60 18.20
CA SER A 86 10.22 1.92 19.64
C SER A 86 8.87 1.78 20.34
N ALA A 87 7.78 1.67 19.58
CA ALA A 87 6.45 1.52 20.14
C ALA A 87 6.22 0.08 20.65
N LYS A 88 5.46 -0.04 21.74
CA LYS A 88 5.03 -1.35 22.28
C LYS A 88 4.09 -2.10 21.33
N GLN A 89 3.42 -1.38 20.44
CA GLN A 89 2.52 -1.91 19.42
C GLN A 89 3.03 -1.50 18.04
N LEU A 90 2.77 -2.32 17.02
CA LEU A 90 3.09 -1.99 15.64
C LEU A 90 2.32 -0.72 15.24
N ASN A 91 3.03 0.39 15.13
CA ASN A 91 2.48 1.70 14.76
C ASN A 91 3.42 2.40 13.77
N VAL A 92 2.93 3.46 13.14
CA VAL A 92 3.76 4.32 12.29
C VAL A 92 4.17 5.61 12.98
N LYS A 93 5.28 6.17 12.53
CA LYS A 93 5.78 7.49 12.89
C LYS A 93 6.16 8.30 11.65
N ALA A 94 6.38 9.60 11.83
CA ALA A 94 7.04 10.40 10.81
C ALA A 94 8.47 9.89 10.58
N SER A 95 8.87 9.82 9.32
CA SER A 95 10.21 9.39 8.92
C SER A 95 11.21 10.52 9.14
N ASN A 96 12.04 10.35 10.17
CA ASN A 96 13.18 11.22 10.46
C ASN A 96 14.43 10.85 9.63
N ARG A 97 14.32 9.83 8.77
CA ARG A 97 15.44 9.36 7.96
C ARG A 97 15.71 10.36 6.83
N ALA A 98 16.95 10.82 6.73
CA ALA A 98 17.43 11.51 5.53
C ALA A 98 17.30 10.56 4.33
N ARG A 99 16.64 11.03 3.27
CA ARG A 99 16.52 10.29 2.01
C ARG A 99 17.92 10.06 1.44
N LYS A 100 18.16 8.89 0.85
CA LYS A 100 19.32 8.75 -0.04
C LYS A 100 19.10 9.64 -1.27
N GLU A 101 20.17 10.05 -1.94
CA GLU A 101 20.09 10.89 -3.16
C GLU A 101 19.23 10.28 -4.28
N SER A 102 19.00 8.97 -4.26
CA SER A 102 18.14 8.24 -5.19
C SER A 102 16.68 8.13 -4.77
N ASP A 103 16.35 8.40 -3.50
CA ASP A 103 15.02 8.14 -2.95
C ASP A 103 14.11 9.34 -3.22
N ILE A 104 13.01 9.12 -3.93
CA ILE A 104 12.02 10.15 -4.23
C ILE A 104 10.86 10.03 -3.23
N GLY A 105 10.72 11.01 -2.35
CA GLY A 105 9.55 11.21 -1.49
C GLY A 105 8.57 12.27 -2.02
N ILE A 106 7.43 12.39 -1.34
CA ILE A 106 6.39 13.38 -1.64
C ILE A 106 6.94 14.82 -1.63
N GLU A 107 7.93 15.08 -0.79
CA GLU A 107 8.59 16.38 -0.65
C GLU A 107 9.28 16.93 -1.90
N HIS A 108 9.51 16.08 -2.91
CA HIS A 108 10.06 16.52 -4.21
C HIS A 108 9.00 17.00 -5.21
N PHE A 109 7.73 16.93 -4.84
CA PHE A 109 6.62 17.40 -5.66
C PHE A 109 6.07 18.71 -5.10
N PHE A 110 5.36 19.45 -5.94
CA PHE A 110 4.87 20.78 -5.63
C PHE A 110 3.35 20.85 -5.81
N ASN A 111 2.71 21.72 -5.02
CA ASN A 111 1.32 22.09 -5.20
C ASN A 111 1.14 23.06 -6.38
N ARG A 112 -0.12 23.46 -6.65
CA ARG A 112 -0.45 24.41 -7.72
C ARG A 112 0.20 25.79 -7.56
N ASP A 113 0.54 26.16 -6.33
CA ASP A 113 1.20 27.43 -5.99
C ASP A 113 2.73 27.35 -6.06
N GLY A 114 3.29 26.20 -6.47
CA GLY A 114 4.73 25.99 -6.54
C GLY A 114 5.40 25.74 -5.18
N VAL A 115 4.62 25.44 -4.14
CA VAL A 115 5.11 25.10 -2.80
C VAL A 115 5.33 23.59 -2.70
N SER A 116 6.51 23.18 -2.21
CA SER A 116 6.83 21.77 -2.00
C SER A 116 5.84 21.11 -1.03
N LEU A 117 5.34 19.93 -1.41
CA LEU A 117 4.50 19.12 -0.54
C LEU A 117 5.29 18.68 0.70
N GLN A 118 4.60 18.48 1.82
CA GLN A 118 5.26 18.13 3.08
C GLN A 118 5.13 16.64 3.37
N LYS A 119 6.16 16.08 4.01
CA LYS A 119 6.06 14.72 4.60
C LYS A 119 4.92 14.70 5.61
N LEU A 120 4.21 13.58 5.65
CA LEU A 120 3.11 13.41 6.58
C LEU A 120 3.62 12.95 7.96
N SER A 121 2.96 13.45 9.00
CA SER A 121 2.92 12.80 10.30
C SER A 121 1.76 11.78 10.34
N PRO A 122 1.77 10.80 11.26
CA PRO A 122 0.63 9.90 11.44
C PRO A 122 -0.68 10.66 11.68
N LYS A 123 -0.63 11.75 12.47
CA LYS A 123 -1.79 12.58 12.79
C LYS A 123 -2.36 13.24 11.53
N SER A 124 -1.51 13.97 10.79
CA SER A 124 -1.94 14.62 9.55
C SER A 124 -2.40 13.63 8.49
N ALA A 125 -1.82 12.43 8.43
CA ALA A 125 -2.25 11.40 7.50
C ALA A 125 -3.68 10.91 7.78
N VAL A 126 -4.01 10.68 9.06
CA VAL A 126 -5.36 10.28 9.47
C VAL A 126 -6.36 11.44 9.28
N GLU A 127 -5.94 12.67 9.55
CA GLU A 127 -6.77 13.88 9.31
C GLU A 127 -7.10 14.06 7.84
N ILE A 128 -6.16 13.84 6.91
CA ILE A 128 -6.40 13.90 5.46
C ILE A 128 -7.48 12.91 5.01
N LEU A 129 -7.62 11.78 5.71
CA LEU A 129 -8.64 10.78 5.42
C LEU A 129 -10.01 11.11 6.03
N ASP A 130 -10.12 12.21 6.80
CA ASP A 130 -11.30 12.56 7.60
C ASP A 130 -11.66 11.47 8.63
N ARG A 131 -10.65 10.79 9.20
CA ARG A 131 -10.83 9.63 10.08
C ARG A 131 -10.12 9.76 11.43
N ALA A 132 -10.11 10.96 12.01
CA ALA A 132 -9.42 11.24 13.28
C ALA A 132 -9.75 10.25 14.41
N ASP A 133 -11.01 9.80 14.49
CA ASP A 133 -11.48 8.84 15.50
C ASP A 133 -10.86 7.43 15.32
N ASP A 134 -10.41 7.09 14.11
CA ASP A 134 -9.79 5.81 13.79
C ASP A 134 -8.27 5.82 13.91
N PHE A 135 -7.68 6.87 14.53
CA PHE A 135 -6.23 7.08 14.55
C PHE A 135 -5.44 5.83 14.95
N ASN A 136 -5.80 5.19 16.07
CA ASN A 136 -5.10 4.00 16.55
C ASN A 136 -5.26 2.81 15.60
N VAL A 137 -6.46 2.60 15.06
CA VAL A 137 -6.74 1.44 14.20
C VAL A 137 -6.02 1.57 12.86
N LEU A 138 -6.04 2.75 12.26
CA LEU A 138 -5.36 3.04 10.99
C LEU A 138 -3.83 2.96 11.14
N THR A 139 -3.28 3.60 12.16
CA THR A 139 -1.82 3.61 12.36
C THR A 139 -1.29 2.21 12.70
N GLN A 140 -2.07 1.39 13.42
CA GLN A 140 -1.74 -0.01 13.66
C GLN A 140 -1.83 -0.86 12.38
N ALA A 141 -2.85 -0.67 11.55
CA ALA A 141 -2.98 -1.37 10.27
C ALA A 141 -1.80 -1.06 9.33
N TRP A 142 -1.38 0.21 9.26
CA TRP A 142 -0.18 0.62 8.52
C TRP A 142 1.10 0.03 9.12
N GLY A 143 1.21 0.00 10.46
CA GLY A 143 2.34 -0.61 11.17
C GLY A 143 2.45 -2.12 10.91
N LYS A 144 1.33 -2.85 10.94
CA LYS A 144 1.24 -4.27 10.55
C LYS A 144 1.66 -4.48 9.10
N THR A 145 1.27 -3.58 8.19
CA THR A 145 1.69 -3.62 6.78
C THR A 145 3.21 -3.47 6.63
N PHE A 146 3.82 -2.54 7.36
CA PHE A 146 5.28 -2.40 7.40
C PHE A 146 5.97 -3.67 7.91
N ALA A 147 5.51 -4.21 9.03
CA ALA A 147 6.08 -5.41 9.64
C ALA A 147 5.96 -6.62 8.71
N ALA A 148 4.78 -6.81 8.12
CA ALA A 148 4.50 -7.85 7.13
C ALA A 148 5.43 -7.75 5.91
N ALA A 149 5.60 -6.54 5.34
CA ALA A 149 6.50 -6.29 4.22
C ALA A 149 7.99 -6.52 4.55
N HIS A 150 8.36 -6.52 5.84
CA HIS A 150 9.73 -6.75 6.30
C HIS A 150 10.00 -8.23 6.63
N GLN A 151 9.06 -8.89 7.30
CA GLN A 151 9.23 -10.25 7.83
C GLN A 151 8.81 -11.37 6.86
N ARG A 152 7.77 -11.15 6.04
CA ARG A 152 7.09 -12.23 5.30
C ARG A 152 7.79 -12.72 4.02
N LEU A 153 8.87 -12.07 3.56
CA LEU A 153 9.67 -12.58 2.45
C LEU A 153 10.95 -13.31 2.86
N ALA A 154 11.39 -13.15 4.13
CA ALA A 154 12.69 -13.67 4.58
C ALA A 154 12.58 -14.76 5.66
N HIS A 155 11.50 -14.80 6.44
CA HIS A 155 11.36 -15.70 7.58
C HIS A 155 9.96 -16.32 7.67
N SER A 156 9.77 -17.47 7.01
CA SER A 156 8.50 -18.21 6.92
C SER A 156 8.10 -19.00 8.19
N THR A 157 8.73 -18.72 9.34
CA THR A 157 8.56 -19.54 10.57
C THR A 157 7.60 -18.96 11.60
N ASN A 158 7.12 -17.71 11.44
CA ASN A 158 6.16 -17.07 12.36
C ASN A 158 4.86 -16.76 11.62
N ASP A 159 3.95 -17.73 11.59
CA ASP A 159 2.73 -17.76 10.76
C ASP A 159 1.52 -17.00 11.36
N GLU A 160 1.70 -16.34 12.51
CA GLU A 160 0.59 -15.64 13.22
C GLU A 160 -0.01 -14.46 12.42
N LEU A 161 0.72 -13.92 11.46
CA LEU A 161 0.26 -12.83 10.57
C LEU A 161 -0.47 -13.31 9.30
N LEU A 162 -0.59 -14.62 9.11
CA LEU A 162 -1.26 -15.26 7.96
C LEU A 162 -2.40 -16.18 8.38
N GLY A 163 -2.27 -16.89 9.50
CA GLY A 163 -3.25 -17.87 9.97
C GLY A 163 -4.37 -17.33 10.86
N GLY A 164 -4.39 -16.03 11.18
CA GLY A 164 -5.41 -15.43 12.04
C GLY A 164 -6.45 -14.61 11.27
N GLU A 165 -7.74 -14.78 11.60
CA GLU A 165 -8.86 -13.96 11.09
C GLU A 165 -8.59 -12.44 11.18
N HIS A 166 -7.79 -12.00 12.16
CA HIS A 166 -7.45 -10.60 12.42
C HIS A 166 -6.35 -9.99 11.54
N ALA A 167 -5.59 -10.81 10.77
CA ALA A 167 -4.58 -10.28 9.86
C ALA A 167 -5.22 -9.73 8.57
N GLY A 168 -6.29 -10.37 8.09
CA GLY A 168 -7.05 -9.94 6.91
C GLY A 168 -7.63 -8.54 7.08
N GLU A 169 -8.29 -8.28 8.21
CA GLU A 169 -8.94 -6.99 8.50
C GLU A 169 -7.95 -5.80 8.51
N ALA A 170 -6.74 -6.01 9.07
CA ALA A 170 -5.71 -4.98 9.08
C ALA A 170 -5.19 -4.66 7.67
N PHE A 171 -5.02 -5.69 6.82
CA PHE A 171 -4.59 -5.48 5.44
C PHE A 171 -5.69 -4.88 4.58
N GLU A 172 -6.96 -5.24 4.79
CA GLU A 172 -8.09 -4.57 4.13
C GLU A 172 -8.15 -3.10 4.47
N LEU A 173 -8.07 -2.77 5.76
CA LEU A 173 -8.07 -1.38 6.20
C LEU A 173 -6.88 -0.62 5.60
N ALA A 174 -5.69 -1.23 5.52
CA ALA A 174 -4.53 -0.64 4.88
C ALA A 174 -4.72 -0.48 3.36
N PHE A 175 -5.25 -1.49 2.68
CA PHE A 175 -5.48 -1.46 1.23
C PHE A 175 -6.60 -0.49 0.83
N ASP A 176 -7.49 -0.14 1.76
CA ASP A 176 -8.49 0.89 1.56
C ASP A 176 -7.93 2.30 1.83
N SER A 177 -7.23 2.46 2.95
CA SER A 177 -6.80 3.78 3.42
C SER A 177 -5.55 4.31 2.72
N ILE A 178 -4.58 3.46 2.37
CA ILE A 178 -3.31 3.90 1.78
C ILE A 178 -3.50 4.48 0.38
N PRO A 179 -4.27 3.84 -0.54
CA PRO A 179 -4.55 4.44 -1.83
C PRO A 179 -5.23 5.79 -1.71
N GLU A 180 -6.30 5.90 -0.91
CA GLU A 180 -7.01 7.18 -0.75
C GLU A 180 -6.12 8.26 -0.12
N LEU A 181 -5.25 7.88 0.82
CA LEU A 181 -4.28 8.80 1.40
C LEU A 181 -3.31 9.34 0.35
N VAL A 182 -2.82 8.50 -0.57
CA VAL A 182 -1.98 8.94 -1.69
C VAL A 182 -2.78 9.82 -2.66
N LEU A 183 -4.01 9.46 -2.97
CA LEU A 183 -4.86 10.26 -3.87
C LEU A 183 -5.06 11.67 -3.31
N ARG A 184 -5.39 11.81 -2.02
CA ARG A 184 -5.60 13.11 -1.38
C ARG A 184 -4.29 13.87 -1.12
N ALA A 185 -3.34 13.24 -0.45
CA ALA A 185 -2.11 13.92 -0.02
C ALA A 185 -1.18 14.26 -1.18
N PHE A 186 -1.23 13.51 -2.29
CA PHE A 186 -0.37 13.72 -3.45
C PHE A 186 -1.13 14.23 -4.66
N TYR A 187 -2.11 13.50 -5.21
CA TYR A 187 -2.74 13.92 -6.47
C TYR A 187 -3.59 15.18 -6.31
N ASP A 188 -4.51 15.20 -5.34
CA ASP A 188 -5.37 16.36 -5.12
C ASP A 188 -4.54 17.58 -4.71
N ALA A 189 -3.60 17.40 -3.77
CA ALA A 189 -2.72 18.46 -3.29
C ALA A 189 -1.79 19.03 -4.39
N SER A 190 -1.32 18.20 -5.31
CA SER A 190 -0.55 18.67 -6.48
C SER A 190 -1.41 19.15 -7.63
N GLY A 191 -2.74 19.02 -7.51
CA GLY A 191 -3.69 19.37 -8.56
C GLY A 191 -3.62 18.45 -9.77
N LYS A 192 -2.97 17.29 -9.67
CA LYS A 192 -2.86 16.27 -10.71
C LYS A 192 -4.14 15.47 -10.83
N GLN A 193 -4.39 14.93 -12.02
CA GLN A 193 -5.49 14.00 -12.23
C GLN A 193 -5.22 12.68 -11.49
N ARG A 194 -6.18 12.24 -10.68
CA ARG A 194 -6.14 10.92 -10.03
C ARG A 194 -6.04 9.80 -11.12
N PRO A 195 -5.19 8.78 -10.96
CA PRO A 195 -5.07 7.68 -11.91
C PRO A 195 -6.31 6.79 -11.87
N ASN A 196 -6.65 6.16 -13.01
CA ASN A 196 -7.64 5.09 -12.97
C ASN A 196 -7.03 3.83 -12.33
N LEU A 197 -7.70 3.29 -11.32
CA LEU A 197 -7.22 2.16 -10.53
C LEU A 197 -7.87 0.83 -10.93
N VAL A 198 -8.99 0.87 -11.66
CA VAL A 198 -9.67 -0.30 -12.26
C VAL A 198 -10.44 0.12 -13.50
#